data_AF-A0A3C1BU21-F1
#
_entry.id   AF-A0A3C1BU21-F1
#
_cell.length_a   1.000
_cell.length_b   1.000
_cell.length_c   1.000
_cell.angle_alpha   90.00
_cell.angle_beta   90.00
_cell.angle_gamma   90.00
#
_symmetry.space_group_name_H-M   'P 1'
#
loop_
_entity.id
_entity.type
_entity.pdbx_description
1 polymer ?
#
loop_
_entity_poly.entity_id
_entity_poly.type
_entity_poly.pdbx_seq_one_letter_code
_entity_poly.pdbx_strand_id
1 'polypeptide(L)'
;MSADGNTVYKAESADHIVKFSIKEKIELFTALFNAIPEYRSRLRIFTPRSSLLSLLRQYKGDITADYGCRGGIDFFYIDAANGHAHPCGFREGEDMGAYENFEAKGFGMKAVCRKCDWECFRDPSTLLSPFTEFFEHPAGLISRVANDREFFRLWKEDIKYYSACGYFNGRKMPDLAKMSAFTPKIK
;
A
#
# COMPACT_ATOMS: atom_id res chain seq x y z
N MET A 1 -7.84 13.45 -1.70
CA MET A 1 -7.78 12.59 -0.50
C MET A 1 -9.09 12.67 0.23
N SER A 2 -9.55 11.59 0.84
CA SER A 2 -10.87 11.51 1.47
C SER A 2 -10.89 12.39 2.71
N ALA A 3 -11.39 13.62 2.57
CA ALA A 3 -11.51 14.60 3.64
C ALA A 3 -12.71 14.25 4.52
N ASP A 4 -12.59 13.17 5.29
CA ASP A 4 -13.61 12.79 6.27
C ASP A 4 -13.40 13.54 7.61
N GLY A 5 -12.42 14.46 7.67
CA GLY A 5 -12.27 15.44 8.76
C GLY A 5 -11.80 14.85 10.09
N ASN A 6 -11.25 13.63 10.06
CA ASN A 6 -10.91 12.85 11.25
C ASN A 6 -9.48 12.31 11.14
N THR A 7 -8.54 13.20 10.81
CA THR A 7 -7.12 12.86 10.61
C THR A 7 -6.22 13.74 11.48
N VAL A 8 -5.31 13.10 12.21
CA VAL A 8 -4.28 13.81 12.98
C VAL A 8 -3.31 14.52 12.02
N TYR A 9 -3.13 13.94 10.84
CA TYR A 9 -2.25 14.44 9.81
C TYR A 9 -2.95 15.50 8.95
N LYS A 10 -2.71 16.79 9.27
CA LYS A 10 -3.30 17.97 8.60
C LYS A 10 -2.86 18.21 7.14
N ALA A 11 -2.40 17.20 6.41
CA ALA A 11 -2.25 17.28 4.96
C ALA A 11 -3.57 17.02 4.21
N GLU A 12 -4.69 17.04 4.90
CA GLU A 12 -6.00 17.19 4.29
C GLU A 12 -6.26 18.65 3.96
N SER A 13 -6.77 18.89 2.76
CA SER A 13 -7.25 20.22 2.36
C SER A 13 -8.71 20.13 2.01
N ALA A 14 -9.46 21.13 2.45
CA ALA A 14 -10.86 21.30 2.06
C ALA A 14 -11.00 21.77 0.61
N ASP A 15 -9.94 22.32 0.02
CA ASP A 15 -9.92 22.91 -1.31
C ASP A 15 -10.02 21.84 -2.41
N HIS A 16 -10.81 22.14 -3.44
CA HIS A 16 -11.01 21.28 -4.60
C HIS A 16 -9.74 21.13 -5.45
N ILE A 17 -8.75 22.02 -5.30
CA ILE A 17 -7.45 21.93 -6.00
C ILE A 17 -6.74 20.58 -5.75
N VAL A 18 -6.96 19.95 -4.58
CA VAL A 18 -6.31 18.68 -4.21
C VAL A 18 -7.30 17.57 -3.83
N LYS A 19 -8.57 17.73 -4.22
CA LYS A 19 -9.61 16.71 -4.06
C LYS A 19 -9.98 16.10 -5.40
N PHE A 20 -9.88 14.77 -5.46
CA PHE A 20 -10.33 13.97 -6.58
C PHE A 20 -11.59 13.21 -6.18
N SER A 21 -12.61 13.27 -7.03
CA SER A 21 -13.76 12.38 -7.00
C SER A 21 -13.34 10.93 -7.22
N ILE A 22 -14.21 9.97 -6.89
CA ILE A 22 -13.97 8.55 -7.15
C ILE A 22 -13.64 8.30 -8.63
N LYS A 23 -14.36 8.94 -9.55
CA LYS A 23 -14.14 8.80 -11.00
C LYS A 23 -12.74 9.28 -11.39
N GLU A 24 -12.34 10.46 -10.91
CA GLU A 24 -11.00 11.01 -11.18
C GLU A 24 -9.89 10.15 -10.59
N LYS A 25 -10.09 9.58 -9.39
CA LYS A 25 -9.14 8.64 -8.79
C LYS A 25 -8.98 7.38 -9.65
N ILE A 26 -10.08 6.82 -10.17
CA ILE A 26 -10.03 5.66 -11.06
C ILE A 26 -9.21 5.97 -12.32
N GLU A 27 -9.46 7.11 -12.96
CA GLU A 27 -8.72 7.52 -14.16
C GLU A 27 -7.24 7.76 -13.86
N LEU A 28 -6.94 8.50 -12.78
CA LEU A 28 -5.58 8.79 -12.35
C LEU A 28 -4.77 7.52 -12.05
N PHE A 29 -5.34 6.60 -11.25
CA PHE A 29 -4.66 5.35 -10.91
C PHE A 29 -4.57 4.40 -12.11
N THR A 30 -5.52 4.44 -13.04
CA THR A 30 -5.43 3.68 -14.29
C THR A 30 -4.30 4.20 -15.16
N ALA A 31 -4.19 5.52 -15.33
CA ALA A 31 -3.08 6.14 -16.05
C ALA A 31 -1.73 5.78 -15.42
N LEU A 32 -1.62 5.87 -14.09
CA LEU A 32 -0.40 5.48 -13.37
C LEU A 32 -0.07 3.98 -13.55
N PHE A 33 -1.07 3.10 -13.40
CA PHE A 33 -0.91 1.65 -13.59
C PHE A 33 -0.38 1.27 -14.98
N ASN A 34 -0.84 1.99 -16.01
CA ASN A 34 -0.44 1.79 -17.40
C ASN A 34 0.94 2.38 -17.71
N ALA A 35 1.28 3.53 -17.13
CA ALA A 35 2.56 4.19 -17.35
C ALA A 35 3.72 3.43 -16.71
N ILE A 36 3.53 2.87 -15.50
CA ILE A 36 4.62 2.25 -14.72
C ILE A 36 5.48 1.26 -15.55
N PRO A 37 4.91 0.26 -16.25
CA PRO A 37 5.69 -0.68 -17.07
C PRO A 37 6.61 -0.02 -18.10
N GLU A 38 6.22 1.12 -18.67
CA GLU A 38 6.98 1.82 -19.72
C GLU A 38 8.30 2.42 -19.21
N TYR A 39 8.37 2.68 -17.90
CA TYR A 39 9.50 3.36 -17.29
C TYR A 39 10.30 2.47 -16.33
N ARG A 40 9.81 1.29 -15.95
CA ARG A 40 10.50 0.39 -14.99
C ARG A 40 11.91 0.00 -15.42
N SER A 41 12.20 -0.08 -16.72
CA SER A 41 13.55 -0.38 -17.19
C SER A 41 14.55 0.77 -17.04
N ARG A 42 14.08 2.00 -16.78
CA ARG A 42 14.88 3.23 -16.79
C ARG A 42 14.83 4.01 -15.48
N LEU A 43 13.72 3.91 -14.74
CA LEU A 43 13.48 4.61 -13.48
C LEU A 43 13.19 3.59 -12.39
N ARG A 44 13.67 3.83 -11.16
CA ARG A 44 13.27 3.08 -9.97
C ARG A 44 11.91 3.60 -9.51
N ILE A 45 10.84 2.87 -9.80
CA ILE A 45 9.47 3.27 -9.45
C ILE A 45 8.97 2.43 -8.29
N PHE A 46 8.87 3.03 -7.11
CA PHE A 46 8.54 2.32 -5.88
C PHE A 46 7.10 1.78 -5.87
N THR A 47 6.18 2.40 -6.59
CA THR A 47 4.76 2.02 -6.60
C THR A 47 4.52 0.62 -7.22
N PRO A 48 4.06 -0.38 -6.45
CA PRO A 48 3.72 -1.70 -6.98
C PRO A 48 2.44 -1.65 -7.81
N ARG A 49 2.40 -2.42 -8.90
CA ARG A 49 1.19 -2.53 -9.72
C ARG A 49 0.13 -3.40 -9.06
N SER A 50 0.52 -4.38 -8.24
CA SER A 50 -0.42 -5.18 -7.45
C SER A 50 -1.23 -4.30 -6.48
N SER A 51 -0.59 -3.33 -5.83
CA SER A 51 -1.27 -2.40 -4.93
C SER A 51 -2.21 -1.45 -5.68
N LEU A 52 -1.78 -0.92 -6.83
CA LEU A 52 -2.64 -0.11 -7.69
C LEU A 52 -3.84 -0.90 -8.24
N LEU A 53 -3.65 -2.17 -8.60
CA LEU A 53 -4.75 -3.05 -9.02
C LEU A 53 -5.77 -3.21 -7.90
N SER A 54 -5.33 -3.52 -6.68
CA SER A 54 -6.22 -3.66 -5.52
C SER A 54 -6.94 -2.34 -5.20
N LEU A 55 -6.25 -1.20 -5.29
CA LEU A 55 -6.84 0.12 -5.07
C LEU A 55 -7.90 0.47 -6.13
N LEU A 56 -7.59 0.19 -7.41
CA LEU A 56 -8.54 0.36 -8.51
C LEU A 56 -9.79 -0.50 -8.32
N ARG A 57 -9.64 -1.75 -7.86
CA ARG A 57 -10.76 -2.65 -7.57
C ARG A 57 -11.61 -2.14 -6.40
N GLN A 58 -10.99 -1.62 -5.34
CA GLN A 58 -11.70 -0.96 -4.24
C GLN A 58 -12.55 0.21 -4.71
N TYR A 59 -11.96 1.11 -5.51
CA TYR A 59 -12.70 2.24 -6.06
C TYR A 59 -13.82 1.85 -7.02
N LYS A 60 -13.71 0.67 -7.65
CA LYS A 60 -14.75 0.08 -8.50
C LYS A 60 -15.80 -0.75 -7.72
N GLY A 61 -15.68 -0.84 -6.39
CA GLY A 61 -16.68 -1.45 -5.51
C GLY A 61 -16.27 -2.74 -4.82
N ASP A 62 -15.10 -3.32 -5.14
CA ASP A 62 -14.58 -4.49 -4.42
C ASP A 62 -13.78 -4.06 -3.18
N ILE A 63 -14.48 -3.87 -2.07
CA ILE A 63 -13.89 -3.47 -0.79
C ILE A 63 -12.93 -4.52 -0.20
N THR A 64 -12.89 -5.74 -0.73
CA THR A 64 -12.03 -6.84 -0.25
C THR A 64 -10.80 -7.08 -1.10
N ALA A 65 -10.62 -6.34 -2.20
CA ALA A 65 -9.55 -6.54 -3.18
C ALA A 65 -8.12 -6.41 -2.63
N ASP A 66 -7.94 -5.77 -1.47
CA ASP A 66 -6.63 -5.57 -0.84
C ASP A 66 -6.55 -6.23 0.55
N TYR A 67 -5.32 -6.46 0.97
CA TYR A 67 -5.01 -6.74 2.36
C TYR A 67 -5.27 -5.50 3.24
N GLY A 68 -5.71 -5.74 4.47
CA GLY A 68 -5.89 -4.68 5.44
C GLY A 68 -4.54 -4.08 5.86
N CYS A 69 -4.50 -2.78 6.10
CA CYS A 69 -3.36 -2.09 6.70
C CYS A 69 -3.14 -2.59 8.15
N ARG A 70 -1.86 -2.74 8.52
CA ARG A 70 -1.41 -3.23 9.83
C ARG A 70 -1.13 -2.11 10.85
N GLY A 71 -1.60 -0.89 10.58
CA GLY A 71 -1.55 0.22 11.53
C GLY A 71 -2.38 -0.08 12.78
N GLY A 72 -1.78 0.15 13.94
CA GLY A 72 -2.27 -0.27 15.26
C GLY A 72 -1.97 -1.73 15.61
N ILE A 73 -1.32 -2.49 14.73
CA ILE A 73 -0.90 -3.88 14.97
C ILE A 73 0.63 -3.96 15.00
N ASP A 74 1.29 -3.59 13.89
CA ASP A 74 2.76 -3.65 13.79
C ASP A 74 3.42 -2.29 14.03
N PHE A 75 2.67 -1.21 13.82
CA PHE A 75 3.15 0.16 13.95
C PHE A 75 2.05 1.06 14.46
N PHE A 76 2.43 2.20 15.00
CA PHE A 76 1.54 3.24 15.51
C PHE A 76 2.14 4.60 15.19
N TYR A 77 1.31 5.64 15.26
CA TYR A 77 1.65 7.03 15.11
C TYR A 77 1.57 7.72 16.48
N ILE A 78 2.52 8.57 16.83
CA ILE A 78 2.44 9.38 18.05
C ILE A 78 2.07 10.80 17.63
N ASP A 79 0.98 11.33 18.19
CA ASP A 79 0.64 12.72 17.94
C ASP A 79 1.54 13.68 18.72
N ALA A 80 1.83 14.82 18.10
CA ALA A 80 2.70 15.83 18.71
C ALA A 80 1.96 16.76 19.68
N ALA A 81 0.63 16.68 19.77
CA ALA A 81 -0.18 17.61 20.55
C ALA A 81 -0.24 17.20 22.03
N ASN A 82 -0.42 15.91 22.30
CA ASN A 82 -0.53 15.34 23.64
C ASN A 82 0.41 14.13 23.85
N GLY A 83 1.10 13.65 22.81
CA GLY A 83 2.02 12.51 22.93
C GLY A 83 1.33 11.14 22.97
N HIS A 84 0.07 11.05 22.55
CA HIS A 84 -0.68 9.79 22.52
C HIS A 84 -0.39 8.98 21.27
N ALA A 85 -0.50 7.67 21.41
CA ALA A 85 -0.37 6.72 20.31
C ALA A 85 -1.72 6.50 19.62
N HIS A 86 -1.68 6.37 18.29
CA HIS A 86 -2.81 6.10 17.42
C HIS A 86 -2.45 5.03 16.40
N PRO A 87 -3.40 4.25 15.84
CA PRO A 87 -3.08 3.23 14.86
C PRO A 87 -2.38 3.75 13.60
N CYS A 88 -2.78 4.94 13.12
CA CYS A 88 -2.11 5.72 12.08
C CYS A 88 -2.66 7.14 12.04
N GLY A 89 -2.05 8.03 11.24
CA GLY A 89 -2.48 9.43 11.09
C GLY A 89 -3.89 9.63 10.50
N PHE A 90 -4.52 8.58 9.95
CA PHE A 90 -5.90 8.59 9.44
C PHE A 90 -6.94 8.01 10.42
N ARG A 91 -6.50 7.60 11.62
CA ARG A 91 -7.36 6.96 12.63
C ARG A 91 -7.23 7.71 13.97
N GLU A 92 -7.37 9.04 13.93
CA GLU A 92 -7.27 9.92 15.10
C GLU A 92 -8.31 9.61 16.19
N GLY A 93 -9.51 9.20 15.79
CA GLY A 93 -10.57 8.85 16.74
C GLY A 93 -10.30 7.56 17.53
N GLU A 94 -9.14 6.92 17.32
CA GLU A 94 -8.76 5.65 17.95
C GLU A 94 -7.54 5.86 18.86
N ASP A 95 -7.67 6.77 19.82
CA ASP A 95 -6.65 7.07 20.83
C ASP A 95 -6.30 5.81 21.65
N MET A 96 -5.03 5.41 21.61
CA MET A 96 -4.48 4.26 22.31
C MET A 96 -3.82 4.64 23.65
N GLY A 97 -3.93 5.91 24.05
CA GLY A 97 -3.38 6.49 25.27
C GLY A 97 -1.97 7.07 25.09
N ALA A 98 -1.46 7.66 26.17
CA ALA A 98 -0.11 8.23 26.22
C ALA A 98 0.94 7.18 25.84
N TYR A 99 1.84 7.53 24.90
CA TYR A 99 2.86 6.62 24.38
C TYR A 99 3.74 6.03 25.48
N GLU A 100 4.02 6.79 26.53
CA GLU A 100 4.84 6.35 27.67
C GLU A 100 4.25 5.14 28.39
N ASN A 101 2.93 4.99 28.38
CA ASN A 101 2.19 3.89 28.99
C ASN A 101 1.72 2.87 27.94
N PHE A 102 2.17 3.01 26.69
CA PHE A 102 1.70 2.18 25.60
C PHE A 102 2.29 0.77 25.68
N GLU A 103 1.43 -0.19 25.99
CA GLU A 103 1.77 -1.60 25.85
C GLU A 103 1.42 -2.06 24.44
N ALA A 104 2.43 -2.42 23.65
CA ALA A 104 2.23 -3.03 22.35
C ALA A 104 1.49 -4.37 22.53
N LYS A 105 0.18 -4.38 22.29
CA LYS A 105 -0.60 -5.62 22.20
C LYS A 105 -0.26 -6.30 20.88
N GLY A 106 0.82 -7.09 20.90
CA GLY A 106 1.32 -7.82 19.75
C GLY A 106 0.62 -9.16 19.53
N PHE A 107 0.41 -9.47 18.25
CA PHE A 107 0.05 -10.76 17.66
C PHE A 107 -1.41 -11.25 17.82
N GLY A 108 -2.07 -11.51 16.69
CA GLY A 108 -3.39 -12.14 16.58
C GLY A 108 -4.53 -11.23 16.12
N MET A 109 -4.30 -9.92 16.00
CA MET A 109 -5.31 -8.99 15.48
C MET A 109 -5.37 -9.03 13.95
N LYS A 110 -6.57 -9.22 13.40
CA LYS A 110 -6.79 -9.22 11.95
C LYS A 110 -6.73 -7.78 11.41
N ALA A 111 -5.89 -7.56 10.40
CA ALA A 111 -5.83 -6.29 9.71
C ALA A 111 -7.10 -6.07 8.86
N VAL A 112 -7.90 -5.06 9.20
CA VAL A 112 -9.20 -4.77 8.54
C VAL A 112 -9.26 -3.40 7.84
N CYS A 113 -8.37 -2.48 8.21
CA CYS A 113 -8.42 -1.10 7.71
C CYS A 113 -8.03 -1.01 6.22
N ARG A 114 -8.82 -0.28 5.42
CA ARG A 114 -8.56 -0.03 3.99
C ARG A 114 -8.74 1.44 3.58
N LYS A 115 -8.78 2.37 4.55
CA LYS A 115 -9.20 3.77 4.33
C LYS A 115 -8.21 4.63 3.56
N CYS A 116 -6.93 4.28 3.55
CA CYS A 116 -5.87 5.16 3.06
C CYS A 116 -5.63 4.99 1.55
N ASP A 117 -5.72 6.11 0.82
CA ASP A 117 -5.12 6.27 -0.51
C ASP A 117 -3.65 6.68 -0.41
N TRP A 118 -3.33 7.54 0.56
CA TRP A 118 -2.11 8.34 0.54
C TRP A 118 -0.89 7.58 1.08
N GLU A 119 -1.11 6.62 1.98
CA GLU A 119 -0.19 5.50 2.12
C GLU A 119 -0.33 4.52 0.94
N CYS A 120 -0.37 5.06 -0.29
CA CYS A 120 -0.09 4.34 -1.54
C CYS A 120 1.28 3.61 -1.49
N PHE A 121 2.05 3.81 -0.42
CA PHE A 121 3.09 2.95 0.12
C PHE A 121 2.57 1.82 1.02
N ARG A 122 1.42 1.19 0.70
CA ARG A 122 1.10 -0.19 1.14
C ARG A 122 2.08 -1.23 0.56
N ASP A 123 3.32 -0.81 0.30
CA ASP A 123 4.41 -1.58 -0.25
C ASP A 123 4.81 -2.70 0.72
N PRO A 124 4.89 -2.52 2.05
CA PRO A 124 5.14 -3.65 2.94
C PRO A 124 3.89 -4.51 3.10
N SER A 125 2.71 -3.97 3.42
CA SER A 125 1.55 -4.84 3.67
C SER A 125 1.10 -5.58 2.41
N THR A 126 0.88 -4.95 1.26
CA THR A 126 0.42 -5.68 0.07
C THR A 126 1.51 -6.60 -0.51
N LEU A 127 2.81 -6.27 -0.41
CA LEU A 127 3.87 -7.17 -0.87
C LEU A 127 4.21 -8.28 0.14
N LEU A 128 4.14 -8.00 1.44
CA LEU A 128 4.47 -8.95 2.53
C LEU A 128 3.27 -9.79 2.95
N SER A 129 2.03 -9.31 2.80
CA SER A 129 0.85 -10.03 3.27
C SER A 129 0.66 -11.42 2.67
N PRO A 130 0.97 -11.67 1.38
CA PRO A 130 0.99 -13.05 0.88
C PRO A 130 1.97 -13.95 1.63
N PHE A 131 3.12 -13.42 2.07
CA PHE A 131 4.07 -14.17 2.90
C PHE A 131 3.54 -14.37 4.32
N THR A 132 2.93 -13.36 4.95
CA THR A 132 2.36 -13.52 6.29
C THR A 132 1.16 -14.48 6.29
N GLU A 133 0.28 -14.37 5.28
CA GLU A 133 -0.88 -15.25 5.11
C GLU A 133 -0.46 -16.71 4.88
N PHE A 134 0.69 -16.96 4.23
CA PHE A 134 1.21 -18.32 4.11
C PHE A 134 1.48 -18.97 5.47
N PHE A 135 2.01 -18.21 6.44
CA PHE A 135 2.31 -18.71 7.78
C PHE A 135 1.09 -18.72 8.72
N GLU A 136 0.17 -17.76 8.56
CA GLU A 136 -1.00 -17.63 9.43
C GLU A 136 -2.20 -18.47 8.93
N HIS A 137 -2.44 -18.50 7.61
CA HIS A 137 -3.66 -19.04 6.98
C HIS A 137 -3.39 -19.65 5.58
N PRO A 138 -2.62 -20.75 5.48
CA PRO A 138 -2.15 -21.29 4.19
C PRO A 138 -3.28 -21.71 3.24
N ALA A 139 -4.39 -22.24 3.76
CA ALA A 139 -5.56 -22.60 2.93
C ALA A 139 -6.25 -21.37 2.31
N GLY A 140 -6.29 -20.25 3.04
CA GLY A 140 -6.82 -18.98 2.56
C GLY A 140 -6.00 -18.44 1.39
N LEU A 141 -4.67 -18.50 1.52
CA LEU A 141 -3.76 -18.09 0.45
C LEU A 141 -3.94 -18.93 -0.81
N ILE A 142 -4.03 -20.27 -0.69
CA ILE A 142 -4.24 -21.16 -1.86
C ILE A 142 -5.52 -20.79 -2.59
N SER A 143 -6.62 -20.59 -1.85
CA SER A 143 -7.89 -20.16 -2.42
C SER A 143 -7.75 -18.82 -3.14
N ARG A 144 -7.07 -17.85 -2.54
CA ARG A 144 -6.86 -16.54 -3.16
C ARG A 144 -6.01 -16.61 -4.43
N VAL A 145 -4.94 -17.41 -4.42
CA VAL A 145 -4.07 -17.64 -5.60
C VAL A 145 -4.87 -18.25 -6.76
N ALA A 146 -5.76 -19.19 -6.46
CA ALA A 146 -6.60 -19.81 -7.48
C ALA A 146 -7.59 -18.81 -8.10
N ASN A 147 -8.16 -17.92 -7.27
CA ASN A 147 -9.23 -17.00 -7.65
C ASN A 147 -8.73 -15.65 -8.20
N ASP A 148 -7.48 -15.22 -7.90
CA ASP A 148 -6.96 -13.91 -8.29
C ASP A 148 -5.59 -13.99 -8.98
N ARG A 149 -5.56 -14.73 -10.10
CA ARG A 149 -4.34 -14.96 -10.88
C ARG A 149 -3.68 -13.67 -11.37
N GLU A 150 -4.47 -12.64 -11.66
CA GLU A 150 -3.97 -11.35 -12.12
C GLU A 150 -3.16 -10.65 -11.03
N PHE A 151 -3.69 -10.60 -9.80
CA PHE A 151 -2.98 -10.01 -8.66
C PHE A 151 -1.66 -10.73 -8.43
N PHE A 152 -1.64 -12.06 -8.35
CA PHE A 152 -0.41 -12.81 -8.06
C PHE A 152 0.62 -12.73 -9.19
N ARG A 153 0.18 -12.62 -10.45
CA ARG A 153 1.09 -12.34 -11.57
C ARG A 153 1.79 -10.99 -11.39
N LEU A 154 1.02 -9.93 -11.12
CA LEU A 154 1.58 -8.59 -10.90
C LEU A 154 2.44 -8.52 -9.64
N TRP A 155 2.00 -9.14 -8.54
CA TRP A 155 2.76 -9.22 -7.30
C TRP A 155 4.12 -9.88 -7.52
N LYS A 156 4.17 -11.00 -8.26
CA LYS A 156 5.44 -11.65 -8.60
C LYS A 156 6.33 -10.76 -9.48
N GLU A 157 5.75 -10.02 -10.42
CA GLU A 157 6.48 -9.02 -11.24
C GLU A 157 7.05 -7.89 -10.35
N ASP A 158 6.26 -7.41 -9.38
CA ASP A 158 6.66 -6.36 -8.45
C ASP A 158 7.78 -6.82 -7.51
N ILE A 159 7.71 -8.03 -6.95
CA ILE A 159 8.80 -8.60 -6.12
C ILE A 159 10.10 -8.75 -6.91
N LYS A 160 10.02 -9.23 -8.16
CA LYS A 160 11.20 -9.31 -9.04
C LYS A 160 11.78 -7.94 -9.32
N TYR A 161 10.92 -6.95 -9.57
CA TYR A 161 11.34 -5.59 -9.85
C TYR A 161 11.96 -4.90 -8.62
N TYR A 162 11.38 -5.11 -7.45
CA TYR A 162 11.90 -4.65 -6.16
C TYR A 162 13.32 -5.18 -5.93
N SER A 163 13.56 -6.46 -6.20
CA SER A 163 14.89 -7.07 -6.15
C SER A 163 15.85 -6.50 -7.21
N ALA A 164 15.39 -6.31 -8.45
CA ALA A 164 16.21 -5.70 -9.52
C ALA A 164 16.62 -4.25 -9.21
N CYS A 165 15.79 -3.52 -8.46
CA CYS A 165 16.11 -2.18 -7.95
C CYS A 165 17.06 -2.18 -6.75
N GLY A 166 17.58 -3.34 -6.34
CA GLY A 166 18.41 -3.47 -5.14
C GLY A 166 17.64 -3.10 -3.87
N TYR A 167 16.36 -3.45 -3.82
CA TYR A 167 15.46 -3.15 -2.70
C TYR A 167 15.35 -1.63 -2.43
N PHE A 168 15.42 -0.83 -3.51
CA PHE A 168 15.35 0.63 -3.46
C PHE A 168 16.39 1.27 -2.52
N ASN A 169 17.58 0.68 -2.40
CA ASN A 169 18.67 1.28 -1.65
C ASN A 169 19.09 2.64 -2.27
N GLY A 170 18.67 3.74 -1.65
CA GLY A 170 18.94 5.11 -2.10
C GLY A 170 20.43 5.50 -2.06
N ARG A 171 21.27 4.73 -1.38
CA ARG A 171 22.73 4.94 -1.32
C ARG A 171 23.48 4.31 -2.49
N LYS A 172 22.79 3.51 -3.32
CA LYS A 172 23.35 2.86 -4.49
C LYS A 172 22.68 3.37 -5.76
N MET A 173 23.46 3.50 -6.83
CA MET A 173 22.93 3.78 -8.16
C MET A 173 22.05 2.63 -8.66
N PRO A 174 21.06 2.90 -9.53
CA PRO A 174 20.26 1.86 -10.17
C PRO A 174 21.12 0.88 -10.98
N ASP A 175 20.84 -0.42 -10.84
CA ASP A 175 21.42 -1.47 -11.68
C ASP A 175 20.61 -1.55 -13.00
N LEU A 176 20.97 -0.71 -13.95
CA LEU A 176 20.27 -0.60 -15.24
C LEU A 176 20.28 -1.92 -16.02
N ALA A 177 21.29 -2.76 -15.84
CA ALA A 177 21.38 -4.06 -16.50
C ALA A 177 20.26 -4.99 -16.00
N LYS A 178 20.06 -5.08 -14.67
CA LYS A 178 18.95 -5.87 -14.09
C LYS A 178 17.59 -5.27 -14.41
N MET A 179 17.47 -3.95 -14.39
CA MET A 179 16.21 -3.26 -14.68
C MET A 179 15.80 -3.39 -16.15
N SER A 180 16.74 -3.54 -17.08
CA SER A 180 16.42 -3.71 -18.52
C SER A 180 15.49 -4.90 -18.83
N ALA A 181 15.49 -5.93 -17.96
CA ALA A 181 14.56 -7.06 -18.04
C ALA A 181 13.07 -6.69 -17.93
N PHE A 182 12.77 -5.48 -17.45
CA PHE A 182 11.41 -4.93 -17.32
C PHE A 182 11.03 -4.00 -18.47
N THR A 183 11.79 -4.02 -19.57
CA THR A 183 11.40 -3.29 -20.78
C THR A 183 10.08 -3.86 -21.31
N PRO A 184 9.09 -3.01 -21.64
CA PRO A 184 7.84 -3.47 -22.23
C PRO A 184 8.13 -4.31 -23.48
N LYS A 185 7.52 -5.49 -23.56
CA LYS A 185 7.45 -6.19 -24.83
C LYS A 185 6.51 -5.39 -25.71
N ILE A 186 7.05 -4.80 -26.79
CA ILE A 186 6.26 -4.12 -27.81
C ILE A 186 5.15 -5.10 -28.22
N LYS A 187 3.90 -4.68 -28.05
CA LYS A 187 2.73 -5.42 -28.50
C LYS A 187 2.45 -5.07 -29.95
#